data_AF-A0A6P6V0H6-F1
#
_entry.id   AF-A0A6P6V0H6-F1
#
_cell.length_a   1.000
_cell.length_b   1.000
_cell.length_c   1.000
_cell.angle_alpha   90.00
_cell.angle_beta   90.00
_cell.angle_gamma   90.00
#
_symmetry.space_group_name_H-M   'P 1'
#
loop_
_entity.id
_entity.type
_entity.pdbx_description
1 polymer ?
#
loop_
_entity_poly.entity_id
_entity_poly.type
_entity_poly.pdbx_seq_one_letter_code
_entity_poly.pdbx_strand_id
1 'polypeptide(L)'
;MPVVGLLVDKDVGNYKGVKLVTGQELFSHHLILAPTFVIPPGLTTPSVSPQDGYYDFVQQDAREKVVRGICITDNSFKPDVANCLVFYTPKSLCPDQMTSVRIFQLSSNVRACPSGMFVVYLSTICGDVVQGKRSINAAIEALFSTSVSGNSEDNSRDPLRENTVVKVKPTLLWSTLYIQELIMGGFDCVSSTPMPDGNLQYSHVVDAALKLFQKMYPDDEFFPKKMPCEVVENGACLSEG
;
A
#
# COMPACT_ATOMS: atom_id res chain seq x y z
N MET A 1 10.19 18.96 -11.38
CA MET A 1 10.98 20.01 -10.71
C MET A 1 10.75 19.86 -9.21
N PRO A 2 11.79 19.66 -8.39
CA PRO A 2 11.63 19.46 -6.94
C PRO A 2 11.13 20.73 -6.21
N VAL A 3 10.25 20.52 -5.23
CA VAL A 3 9.87 21.54 -4.24
C VAL A 3 10.96 21.58 -3.15
N VAL A 4 11.43 22.78 -2.82
CA VAL A 4 12.52 22.99 -1.84
C VAL A 4 12.09 23.78 -0.61
N GLY A 5 10.88 24.34 -0.61
CA GLY A 5 10.37 25.07 0.56
C GLY A 5 8.87 25.34 0.51
N LEU A 6 8.31 25.61 1.68
CA LEU A 6 6.94 26.10 1.85
C LEU A 6 6.96 27.62 2.01
N LEU A 7 6.00 28.28 1.39
CA LEU A 7 5.75 29.71 1.55
C LEU A 7 4.66 29.89 2.59
N VAL A 8 4.94 30.72 3.59
CA VAL A 8 4.09 30.93 4.76
C VAL A 8 3.93 32.43 4.98
N ASP A 9 2.73 32.85 5.33
CA ASP A 9 2.45 34.21 5.75
C ASP A 9 3.18 34.53 7.06
N LYS A 10 3.94 35.63 7.11
CA LYS A 10 4.72 36.00 8.30
C LYS A 10 3.87 36.50 9.47
N ASP A 11 2.70 37.06 9.18
CA ASP A 11 1.84 37.71 10.17
C ASP A 11 0.82 36.71 10.72
N VAL A 12 0.27 35.85 9.86
CA VAL A 12 -0.79 34.89 10.21
C VAL A 12 -0.26 33.46 10.40
N GLY A 13 0.90 33.13 9.82
CA GLY A 13 1.46 31.78 9.87
C GLY A 13 0.80 30.77 8.92
N ASN A 14 -0.11 31.22 8.06
CA ASN A 14 -0.85 30.35 7.13
C ASN A 14 -0.04 30.00 5.88
N TYR A 15 -0.30 28.81 5.35
CA TYR A 15 0.23 28.35 4.06
C TYR A 15 -0.16 29.31 2.91
N LYS A 16 0.79 29.59 2.01
CA LYS A 16 0.57 30.40 0.79
C LYS A 16 0.97 29.70 -0.50
N GLY A 17 1.89 28.74 -0.44
CA GLY A 17 2.49 28.22 -1.66
C GLY A 17 3.75 27.39 -1.43
N VAL A 18 4.43 27.08 -2.52
CA VAL A 18 5.69 26.34 -2.52
C VAL A 18 6.75 27.05 -3.33
N LYS A 19 8.02 26.83 -2.97
CA LYS A 19 9.18 27.29 -3.73
C LYS A 19 9.86 26.12 -4.42
N LEU A 20 10.12 26.27 -5.71
CA LEU A 20 10.85 25.28 -6.52
C LEU A 20 12.36 25.52 -6.42
N VAL A 21 13.15 24.49 -6.76
CA VAL A 21 14.62 24.58 -6.82
C VAL A 21 15.12 25.69 -7.76
N THR A 22 14.32 26.05 -8.77
CA THR A 22 14.63 27.15 -9.70
C THR A 22 14.46 28.54 -9.09
N GLY A 23 13.94 28.62 -7.86
CA GLY A 23 13.58 29.87 -7.22
C GLY A 23 12.16 30.33 -7.53
N GLN A 24 11.45 29.69 -8.47
CA GLN A 24 10.06 30.00 -8.79
C GLN A 24 9.13 29.73 -7.60
N GLU A 25 8.18 30.62 -7.39
CA GLU A 25 7.16 30.55 -6.35
C GLU A 25 5.81 30.20 -6.98
N LEU A 26 5.12 29.21 -6.42
CA LEU A 26 3.80 28.76 -6.85
C LEU A 26 2.82 28.93 -5.68
N PHE A 27 1.76 29.71 -5.91
CA PHE A 27 0.75 30.00 -4.89
C PHE A 27 -0.44 29.06 -5.02
N SER A 28 -0.99 28.64 -3.88
CA SER A 28 -2.23 27.85 -3.83
C SER A 28 -2.88 27.95 -2.46
N HIS A 29 -4.18 27.63 -2.40
CA HIS A 29 -4.94 27.62 -1.15
C HIS A 29 -4.74 26.32 -0.36
N HIS A 30 -4.46 25.21 -1.06
CA HIS A 30 -4.33 23.88 -0.47
C HIS A 30 -3.10 23.17 -0.99
N LEU A 31 -2.39 22.52 -0.09
CA LEU A 31 -1.29 21.61 -0.42
C LEU A 31 -1.63 20.21 0.06
N ILE A 32 -1.58 19.24 -0.86
CA ILE A 32 -1.76 17.83 -0.54
C ILE A 32 -0.40 17.13 -0.64
N LEU A 33 0.00 16.47 0.43
CA LEU A 33 1.26 15.76 0.52
C LEU A 33 1.05 14.25 0.57
N ALA A 34 2.00 13.53 -0.05
CA ALA A 34 2.13 12.10 0.18
C ALA A 34 2.57 11.85 1.63
N PRO A 35 2.26 10.68 2.19
CA PRO A 35 2.46 10.42 3.63
C PRO A 35 3.94 10.41 4.05
N THR A 36 4.85 10.28 3.08
CA THR A 36 6.31 10.26 3.31
C THR A 36 6.92 11.64 3.51
N PHE A 37 6.17 12.72 3.24
CA PHE A 37 6.65 14.08 3.47
C PHE A 37 6.43 14.49 4.91
N VAL A 38 7.52 14.80 5.60
CA VAL A 38 7.47 15.33 6.97
C VAL A 38 7.57 16.84 6.91
N ILE A 39 6.57 17.52 7.46
CA ILE A 39 6.61 18.97 7.67
C ILE A 39 7.19 19.21 9.07
N PRO A 40 8.17 20.12 9.23
CA PRO A 40 8.66 20.50 10.55
C PRO A 40 7.53 20.96 11.48
N PRO A 41 7.58 20.61 12.78
CA PRO A 41 6.61 21.09 13.76
C PRO A 41 6.57 22.63 13.79
N GLY A 42 5.36 23.21 13.73
CA GLY A 42 5.15 24.67 13.77
C GLY A 42 4.64 25.30 12.46
N LEU A 43 4.52 24.53 11.39
CA LEU A 43 3.92 24.97 10.10
C LEU A 43 2.49 24.45 9.87
N THR A 44 1.99 23.61 10.77
CA THR A 44 0.59 23.19 10.83
C THR A 44 -0.09 24.05 11.89
N THR A 45 -1.03 24.89 11.48
CA THR A 45 -1.89 25.62 12.41
C THR A 45 -2.67 24.63 13.27
N PRO A 46 -2.70 24.77 14.60
CA PRO A 46 -3.71 24.07 15.40
C PRO A 46 -5.04 24.77 15.14
N SER A 47 -5.79 24.35 14.13
CA SER A 47 -7.12 24.90 13.91
C SER A 47 -8.03 24.46 15.06
N VAL A 48 -8.61 25.46 15.71
CA VAL A 48 -9.42 25.41 16.92
C VAL A 48 -10.73 24.63 16.76
N SER A 49 -11.06 23.90 17.84
CA SER A 49 -12.35 23.39 18.31
C SER A 49 -12.64 21.88 18.17
N PRO A 50 -12.88 21.17 19.30
CA PRO A 50 -13.46 19.84 19.33
C PRO A 50 -14.99 19.98 19.29
N GLN A 51 -15.54 20.18 18.10
CA GLN A 51 -16.98 20.07 17.88
C GLN A 51 -17.15 19.05 16.76
N ASP A 52 -17.91 18.01 17.10
CA ASP A 52 -18.09 16.73 16.41
C ASP A 52 -17.02 15.69 16.69
N GLY A 53 -17.46 14.55 17.24
CA GLY A 53 -16.68 13.41 17.73
C GLY A 53 -15.89 12.68 16.64
N TYR A 54 -14.98 13.40 16.02
CA TYR A 54 -14.25 13.00 14.84
C TYR A 54 -12.80 12.75 15.23
N TYR A 55 -12.34 11.52 15.00
CA TYR A 55 -11.06 10.98 15.42
C TYR A 55 -9.92 12.00 15.40
N ASP A 56 -9.57 12.48 16.60
CA ASP A 56 -8.43 13.33 16.86
C ASP A 56 -7.17 12.48 16.67
N PHE A 57 -6.62 12.47 15.45
CA PHE A 57 -5.39 11.75 15.14
C PHE A 57 -4.16 12.55 15.58
N VAL A 58 -4.15 12.94 16.86
CA VAL A 58 -2.94 13.29 17.58
C VAL A 58 -2.10 12.02 17.66
N GLN A 59 -1.10 11.93 16.77
CA GLN A 59 0.16 11.20 16.91
C GLN A 59 0.14 10.10 17.99
N GLN A 60 -0.68 9.06 17.80
CA GLN A 60 -0.66 7.93 18.72
C GLN A 60 0.63 7.15 18.49
N ASP A 61 1.44 7.12 19.53
CA ASP A 61 2.78 6.53 19.61
C ASP A 61 2.78 4.98 19.53
N ALA A 62 1.69 4.39 19.04
CA ALA A 62 1.59 2.98 18.70
C ALA A 62 1.48 2.85 17.17
N ARG A 63 2.56 3.23 16.46
CA ARG A 63 2.62 3.10 14.99
C ARG A 63 2.57 1.62 14.61
N GLU A 64 1.37 1.16 14.26
CA GLU A 64 1.18 -0.10 13.56
C GLU A 64 2.08 -0.10 12.31
N LYS A 65 2.71 -1.24 12.06
CA LYS A 65 3.58 -1.43 10.90
C LYS A 65 3.05 -2.59 10.08
N VAL A 66 3.30 -2.54 8.79
CA VAL A 66 3.06 -3.65 7.88
C VAL A 66 4.40 -4.18 7.43
N VAL A 67 4.67 -5.45 7.70
CA VAL A 67 5.78 -6.15 7.07
C VAL A 67 5.28 -6.72 5.76
N ARG A 68 5.97 -6.39 4.68
CA ARG A 68 5.63 -6.84 3.33
C ARG A 68 6.76 -7.69 2.77
N GLY A 69 6.39 -8.79 2.14
CA GLY A 69 7.28 -9.67 1.40
C GLY A 69 6.92 -9.66 -0.08
N ILE A 70 7.92 -9.72 -0.94
CA ILE A 70 7.74 -9.97 -2.38
C ILE A 70 8.58 -11.18 -2.73
N CYS A 71 7.98 -12.17 -3.38
CA CYS A 71 8.65 -13.37 -3.83
C CYS A 71 8.40 -13.59 -5.32
N ILE A 72 9.38 -14.16 -6.02
CA ILE A 72 9.26 -14.63 -7.39
C ILE A 72 9.44 -16.15 -7.40
N THR A 73 8.52 -16.87 -8.06
CA THR A 73 8.56 -18.33 -8.18
C THR A 73 8.43 -18.82 -9.61
N ASP A 74 8.90 -20.04 -9.84
CA ASP A 74 8.82 -20.78 -11.12
C ASP A 74 7.46 -21.49 -11.33
N ASN A 75 6.65 -21.57 -10.28
CA ASN A 75 5.36 -22.26 -10.31
C ASN A 75 4.34 -21.61 -9.37
N SER A 76 3.08 -21.95 -9.63
CA SER A 76 1.91 -21.56 -8.82
C SER A 76 1.78 -22.43 -7.56
N PHE A 77 1.18 -21.90 -6.49
CA PHE A 77 0.90 -22.66 -5.26
C PHE A 77 0.07 -23.92 -5.50
N LYS A 78 -0.84 -23.85 -6.47
CA LYS A 78 -1.73 -24.92 -6.88
C LYS A 78 -1.73 -24.97 -8.40
N PRO A 79 -1.51 -26.15 -9.01
CA PRO A 79 -1.60 -26.32 -10.45
C PRO A 79 -2.89 -25.70 -11.00
N ASP A 80 -2.76 -25.07 -12.17
CA ASP A 80 -3.84 -24.41 -12.92
C ASP A 80 -4.48 -23.19 -12.23
N VAL A 81 -3.93 -22.73 -11.10
CA VAL A 81 -4.37 -21.49 -10.44
C VAL A 81 -3.39 -20.36 -10.73
N ALA A 82 -3.76 -19.51 -11.69
CA ALA A 82 -2.96 -18.36 -12.11
C ALA A 82 -2.84 -17.30 -11.01
N ASN A 83 -3.98 -16.82 -10.52
CA ASN A 83 -4.06 -15.75 -9.52
C ASN A 83 -4.89 -16.23 -8.34
N CYS A 84 -4.40 -16.06 -7.12
CA CYS A 84 -5.15 -16.44 -5.94
C CYS A 84 -4.71 -15.68 -4.70
N LEU A 85 -5.58 -15.73 -3.70
CA LEU A 85 -5.39 -15.13 -2.41
C LEU A 85 -5.46 -16.22 -1.34
N VAL A 86 -4.45 -16.25 -0.49
CA VAL A 86 -4.29 -17.24 0.57
C VAL A 86 -4.11 -16.52 1.90
N PHE A 87 -4.69 -17.08 2.95
CA PHE A 87 -4.63 -16.53 4.29
C PHE A 87 -4.14 -17.58 5.27
N TYR A 88 -3.16 -17.21 6.08
CA TYR A 88 -2.83 -17.92 7.30
C TYR A 88 -3.45 -17.18 8.47
N THR A 89 -4.37 -17.83 9.18
CA THR A 89 -5.00 -17.28 10.39
C THR A 89 -3.96 -17.10 11.50
N PRO A 90 -4.23 -16.25 12.51
CA PRO A 90 -3.36 -16.14 13.67
C PRO A 90 -2.99 -17.50 14.26
N LYS A 91 -1.73 -17.64 14.69
CA LYS A 91 -1.14 -18.86 15.28
C LYS A 91 -1.05 -20.10 14.36
N SER A 92 -1.34 -19.98 13.06
CA SER A 92 -1.27 -21.12 12.14
C SER A 92 0.13 -21.43 11.60
N LEU A 93 1.01 -20.41 11.52
CA LEU A 93 2.39 -20.57 11.06
C LEU A 93 3.38 -20.70 12.22
N CYS A 94 3.22 -19.86 13.24
CA CYS A 94 4.05 -19.89 14.44
C CYS A 94 3.27 -19.35 15.66
N PRO A 95 3.64 -19.71 16.90
CA PRO A 95 2.90 -19.31 18.10
C PRO A 95 2.80 -17.79 18.30
N ASP A 96 3.82 -17.06 17.84
CA ASP A 96 3.92 -15.59 17.97
C ASP A 96 3.11 -14.84 16.91
N GLN A 97 2.49 -15.54 15.96
CA GLN A 97 1.71 -14.95 14.89
C GLN A 97 0.37 -14.41 15.45
N MET A 98 0.35 -13.14 15.86
CA MET A 98 -0.84 -12.50 16.43
C MET A 98 -1.89 -12.07 15.39
N THR A 99 -1.48 -11.87 14.14
CA THR A 99 -2.33 -11.37 13.05
C THR A 99 -2.31 -12.31 11.84
N SER A 100 -3.27 -12.15 10.92
CA SER A 100 -3.29 -12.95 9.70
C SER A 100 -2.13 -12.59 8.76
N VAL A 101 -1.44 -13.60 8.21
CA VAL A 101 -0.55 -13.39 7.06
C VAL A 101 -1.38 -13.54 5.78
N ARG A 102 -1.33 -12.53 4.92
CA ARG A 102 -2.06 -12.49 3.64
C ARG A 102 -1.07 -12.69 2.51
N ILE A 103 -1.40 -13.56 1.57
CA ILE A 103 -0.56 -13.89 0.43
C ILE A 103 -1.36 -13.74 -0.86
N PHE A 104 -0.87 -12.95 -1.80
CA PHE A 104 -1.50 -12.71 -3.09
C PHE A 104 -0.55 -13.10 -4.21
N GLN A 105 -0.89 -14.16 -4.95
CA GLN A 105 -0.14 -14.63 -6.11
C GLN A 105 -0.74 -14.06 -7.38
N LEU A 106 0.14 -13.57 -8.25
CA LEU A 106 -0.16 -13.10 -9.59
C LEU A 106 0.72 -13.81 -10.61
N SER A 107 0.13 -14.17 -11.75
CA SER A 107 0.85 -14.74 -12.89
C SER A 107 1.08 -13.71 -14.00
N SER A 108 1.75 -14.15 -15.06
CA SER A 108 1.93 -13.37 -16.28
C SER A 108 0.64 -12.95 -16.99
N ASN A 109 -0.51 -13.58 -16.71
CA ASN A 109 -1.79 -13.22 -17.33
C ASN A 109 -2.26 -11.80 -16.99
N VAL A 110 -1.82 -11.22 -15.87
CA VAL A 110 -2.05 -9.83 -15.47
C VAL A 110 -0.85 -8.92 -15.75
N ARG A 111 0.15 -9.41 -16.51
CA ARG A 111 1.39 -8.70 -16.85
C ARG A 111 2.22 -8.26 -15.63
N ALA A 112 2.10 -8.98 -14.51
CA ALA A 112 2.90 -8.74 -13.31
C ALA A 112 4.34 -9.29 -13.41
N CYS A 113 4.55 -10.30 -14.27
CA CYS A 113 5.84 -10.99 -14.44
C CYS A 113 5.96 -11.71 -15.78
N PRO A 114 7.16 -12.18 -16.18
CA PRO A 114 7.36 -13.00 -17.38
C PRO A 114 6.55 -14.30 -17.39
N SER A 115 6.37 -14.87 -18.58
CA SER A 115 5.69 -16.17 -18.75
C SER A 115 6.44 -17.29 -18.00
N GLY A 116 5.68 -18.22 -17.40
CA GLY A 116 6.23 -19.29 -16.58
C GLY A 116 6.69 -18.86 -15.18
N MET A 117 6.48 -17.60 -14.79
CA MET A 117 6.80 -17.09 -13.45
C MET A 117 5.56 -16.56 -12.74
N PHE A 118 5.68 -16.42 -11.42
CA PHE A 118 4.66 -15.87 -10.54
C PHE A 118 5.30 -14.87 -9.58
N VAL A 119 4.59 -13.77 -9.31
CA VAL A 119 4.92 -12.82 -8.26
C VAL A 119 3.96 -13.03 -7.10
N VAL A 120 4.52 -13.13 -5.90
CA VAL A 120 3.77 -13.34 -4.67
C VAL A 120 4.02 -12.19 -3.72
N TYR A 121 2.95 -11.49 -3.35
CA TYR A 121 2.96 -10.46 -2.33
C TYR A 121 2.49 -11.05 -1.00
N LEU A 122 3.30 -10.89 0.05
CA LEU A 122 2.95 -11.26 1.41
C LEU A 122 2.80 -10.01 2.26
N SER A 123 1.87 -10.00 3.20
CA SER A 123 1.75 -8.92 4.17
C SER A 123 1.20 -9.39 5.50
N THR A 124 1.66 -8.74 6.56
CA THR A 124 1.11 -8.90 7.91
C THR A 124 1.21 -7.57 8.67
N ILE A 125 0.19 -7.26 9.44
CA ILE A 125 0.18 -6.11 10.36
C ILE A 125 0.83 -6.54 11.66
N CYS A 126 1.74 -5.73 12.20
CA CYS A 126 2.43 -6.02 13.45
C CYS A 126 2.75 -4.75 14.25
N GLY A 127 2.70 -4.85 15.57
CA GLY A 127 3.31 -3.87 16.47
C GLY A 127 4.82 -4.04 16.57
N ASP A 128 5.28 -5.30 16.61
CA ASP A 128 6.70 -5.67 16.62
C ASP A 128 7.14 -6.20 15.24
N VAL A 129 8.11 -5.50 14.65
CA VAL A 129 8.72 -5.83 13.35
C VAL A 129 9.39 -7.20 13.37
N VAL A 130 10.00 -7.61 14.48
CA VAL A 130 10.71 -8.89 14.58
C VAL A 130 9.71 -10.04 14.46
N GLN A 131 8.58 -9.95 15.16
CA GLN A 131 7.48 -10.91 15.04
C GLN A 131 6.85 -10.90 13.64
N GLY A 132 6.66 -9.71 13.04
CA GLY A 132 6.14 -9.59 11.67
C GLY A 132 7.02 -10.28 10.64
N LYS A 133 8.35 -10.03 10.69
CA LYS A 133 9.33 -10.70 9.82
C LYS A 133 9.35 -12.21 10.01
N ARG A 134 9.31 -12.68 11.27
CA ARG A 134 9.23 -14.12 11.57
C ARG A 134 7.98 -14.76 10.95
N SER A 135 6.84 -14.09 11.05
CA SER A 135 5.58 -14.58 10.47
C SER A 135 5.63 -14.67 8.93
N ILE A 136 6.21 -13.67 8.26
CA ILE A 136 6.37 -13.68 6.80
C ILE A 136 7.35 -14.78 6.37
N ASN A 137 8.48 -14.92 7.05
CA ASN A 137 9.44 -15.98 6.74
C ASN A 137 8.86 -17.38 6.95
N ALA A 138 8.10 -17.60 8.03
CA ALA A 138 7.40 -18.86 8.25
C ALA A 138 6.39 -19.16 7.12
N ALA A 139 5.70 -18.15 6.58
CA ALA A 139 4.83 -18.32 5.42
C ALA A 139 5.62 -18.70 4.15
N ILE A 140 6.78 -18.07 3.91
CA ILE A 140 7.66 -18.37 2.78
C ILE A 140 8.15 -19.82 2.85
N GLU A 141 8.63 -20.27 4.01
CA GLU A 141 9.07 -21.65 4.24
C GLU A 141 7.92 -22.67 4.12
N ALA A 142 6.72 -22.29 4.56
CA ALA A 142 5.53 -23.11 4.41
C ALA A 142 5.11 -23.29 2.94
N LEU A 143 5.24 -22.23 2.12
CA LEU A 143 4.77 -22.21 0.73
C LEU A 143 5.78 -22.72 -0.29
N PHE A 144 7.07 -22.47 -0.08
CA PHE A 144 8.09 -22.64 -1.12
C PHE A 144 9.15 -23.66 -0.74
N SER A 145 9.79 -24.22 -1.76
CA SER A 145 11.06 -24.92 -1.63
C SER A 145 12.19 -23.96 -1.90
N THR A 146 13.19 -23.91 -1.02
CA THR A 146 14.47 -23.26 -1.30
C THR A 146 15.34 -24.21 -2.11
N SER A 147 15.76 -23.78 -3.30
CA SER A 147 16.74 -24.54 -4.08
C SER A 147 18.09 -24.48 -3.36
N VAL A 148 18.46 -25.55 -2.65
CA VAL A 148 19.83 -25.70 -2.12
C VAL A 148 20.75 -25.93 -3.31
N SER A 149 21.51 -24.90 -3.67
CA SER A 149 22.63 -25.03 -4.59
C SER A 149 23.77 -25.77 -3.90
N GLY A 150 24.01 -27.04 -4.26
CA GLY A 150 25.29 -27.72 -4.08
C GLY A 150 25.25 -29.03 -3.29
N ASN A 151 25.36 -30.14 -4.03
CA ASN A 151 25.85 -31.46 -3.62
C ASN A 151 25.20 -32.15 -2.41
N SER A 152 24.15 -32.94 -2.68
CA SER A 152 23.95 -34.19 -1.95
C SER A 152 23.73 -35.28 -3.00
N GLU A 153 24.81 -36.01 -3.30
CA GLU A 153 24.70 -37.35 -3.86
C GLU A 153 24.10 -38.24 -2.77
N ASP A 154 22.77 -38.32 -2.72
CA ASP A 154 22.11 -39.42 -1.99
C ASP A 154 21.37 -40.30 -3.00
N ASN A 155 22.14 -41.25 -3.53
CA ASN A 155 21.62 -42.39 -4.28
C ASN A 155 20.88 -43.32 -3.30
N SER A 156 19.63 -42.99 -2.96
CA SER A 156 18.68 -43.98 -2.45
C SER A 156 17.51 -44.10 -3.41
N ARG A 157 17.69 -44.95 -4.43
CA ARG A 157 16.60 -45.46 -5.25
C ARG A 157 15.77 -46.42 -4.39
N ASP A 158 14.65 -45.96 -3.86
CA ASP A 158 13.61 -46.82 -3.29
C ASP A 158 12.42 -46.89 -4.27
N PRO A 159 12.19 -48.02 -4.98
CA PRO A 159 11.18 -48.12 -6.02
C PRO A 159 9.85 -48.62 -5.44
N LEU A 160 9.31 -47.93 -4.42
CA LEU A 160 8.00 -48.29 -3.84
C LEU A 160 7.26 -47.10 -3.24
N ARG A 161 6.90 -46.11 -4.08
CA ARG A 161 5.77 -45.18 -3.81
C ARG A 161 5.09 -44.76 -5.11
N GLU A 162 4.54 -45.71 -5.85
CA GLU A 162 3.47 -45.39 -6.81
C GLU A 162 2.22 -44.96 -6.02
N ASN A 163 1.65 -43.81 -6.40
CA ASN A 163 0.41 -43.20 -5.88
C ASN A 163 0.49 -42.35 -4.61
N THR A 164 1.54 -41.53 -4.45
CA THR A 164 1.38 -40.26 -3.72
C THR A 164 1.76 -39.15 -4.67
N VAL A 165 0.80 -38.31 -5.08
CA VAL A 165 1.10 -37.05 -5.79
C VAL A 165 1.97 -36.24 -4.83
N VAL A 166 3.29 -36.28 -5.02
CA VAL A 166 4.22 -35.45 -4.26
C VAL A 166 3.83 -34.02 -4.61
N LYS A 167 3.23 -33.31 -3.66
CA LYS A 167 2.86 -31.91 -3.82
C LYS A 167 4.17 -31.12 -3.89
N VAL A 168 4.70 -30.96 -5.09
CA VAL A 168 5.92 -30.19 -5.34
C VAL A 168 5.61 -28.73 -5.02
N LYS A 169 6.16 -28.20 -3.92
CA LYS A 169 6.09 -26.78 -3.61
C LYS A 169 6.83 -25.99 -4.70
N PRO A 170 6.37 -24.79 -5.08
CA PRO A 170 7.09 -23.94 -6.03
C PRO A 170 8.49 -23.58 -5.52
N THR A 171 9.42 -23.38 -6.46
CA THR A 171 10.78 -22.97 -6.14
C THR A 171 10.82 -21.47 -5.94
N LEU A 172 11.41 -21.03 -4.83
CA LEU A 172 11.66 -19.62 -4.59
C LEU A 172 12.89 -19.17 -5.39
N LEU A 173 12.68 -18.31 -6.39
CA LEU A 173 13.75 -17.77 -7.23
C LEU A 173 14.36 -16.50 -6.62
N TRP A 174 13.52 -15.67 -6.01
CA TRP A 174 13.95 -14.41 -5.39
C TRP A 174 12.96 -13.99 -4.31
N SER A 175 13.46 -13.33 -3.27
CA SER A 175 12.62 -12.68 -2.26
C SER A 175 13.23 -11.40 -1.72
N THR A 176 12.36 -10.49 -1.29
CA THR A 176 12.72 -9.32 -0.47
C THR A 176 11.66 -9.05 0.58
N LEU A 177 12.05 -8.39 1.66
CA LEU A 177 11.15 -7.94 2.71
C LEU A 177 11.41 -6.46 3.00
N TYR A 178 10.34 -5.71 3.20
CA TYR A 178 10.41 -4.33 3.68
C TYR A 178 9.34 -4.04 4.72
N ILE A 179 9.55 -2.98 5.47
CA ILE A 179 8.68 -2.53 6.54
C ILE A 179 8.04 -1.23 6.09
N GLN A 180 6.74 -1.13 6.31
CA GLN A 180 5.99 0.08 6.04
C GLN A 180 5.34 0.55 7.33
N GLU A 181 5.70 1.74 7.79
CA GLU A 181 4.99 2.38 8.91
C GLU A 181 3.63 2.88 8.43
N LEU A 182 2.59 2.65 9.23
CA LEU A 182 1.28 3.22 8.95
C LEU A 182 1.26 4.64 9.50
N ILE A 183 1.38 5.60 8.59
CA ILE A 183 1.25 7.03 8.88
C ILE A 183 -0.20 7.40 8.62
N MET A 184 -0.84 7.95 9.66
CA MET A 184 -2.18 8.51 9.53
C MET A 184 -2.07 9.88 8.86
N GLY A 185 -2.95 10.11 7.89
CA GLY A 185 -3.06 11.41 7.24
C GLY A 185 -3.58 12.48 8.20
N GLY A 186 -3.38 13.74 7.83
CA GLY A 186 -3.91 14.90 8.54
C GLY A 186 -4.56 15.83 7.54
N PHE A 187 -5.66 16.48 7.91
CA PHE A 187 -6.42 17.31 6.98
C PHE A 187 -6.45 18.76 7.46
N ASP A 188 -5.77 19.66 6.77
CA ASP A 188 -5.78 21.11 6.97
C ASP A 188 -5.36 21.83 5.66
N CYS A 189 -5.05 23.13 5.71
CA CYS A 189 -4.48 23.91 4.60
C CYS A 189 -3.25 23.21 3.98
N VAL A 190 -2.46 22.52 4.81
CA VAL A 190 -1.54 21.49 4.35
C VAL A 190 -2.03 20.13 4.83
N SER A 191 -2.55 19.34 3.90
CA SER A 191 -3.07 18.01 4.15
C SER A 191 -2.05 16.93 3.81
N SER A 192 -1.95 15.90 4.64
CA SER A 192 -1.20 14.68 4.37
C SER A 192 -2.15 13.53 4.12
N THR A 193 -1.90 12.78 3.06
CA THR A 193 -2.64 11.55 2.75
C THR A 193 -2.21 10.40 3.67
N PRO A 194 -3.06 9.40 3.93
CA PRO A 194 -2.66 8.23 4.73
C PRO A 194 -1.78 7.26 3.93
N MET A 195 -0.90 6.53 4.61
CA MET A 195 -0.18 5.42 3.98
C MET A 195 -1.14 4.30 3.55
N PRO A 196 -0.89 3.63 2.41
CA PRO A 196 -1.66 2.45 2.03
C PRO A 196 -1.65 1.41 3.14
N ASP A 197 -2.82 1.00 3.60
CA ASP A 197 -2.90 0.09 4.74
C ASP A 197 -2.47 -1.35 4.39
N GLY A 198 -2.51 -2.23 5.39
CA GLY A 198 -2.24 -3.66 5.19
C GLY A 198 -3.37 -4.42 4.47
N ASN A 199 -4.49 -3.78 4.14
CA ASN A 199 -5.66 -4.44 3.58
C ASN A 199 -5.53 -4.61 2.06
N LEU A 200 -6.32 -5.53 1.52
CA LEU A 200 -6.34 -5.85 0.08
C LEU A 200 -7.30 -4.94 -0.70
N GLN A 201 -8.21 -4.29 0.01
CA GLN A 201 -9.23 -3.42 -0.58
C GLN A 201 -8.75 -1.97 -0.50
N TYR A 202 -9.24 -1.17 -1.44
CA TYR A 202 -8.92 0.25 -1.51
C TYR A 202 -9.92 1.15 -0.77
N SER A 203 -10.84 0.58 0.00
CA SER A 203 -11.90 1.33 0.69
C SER A 203 -11.35 2.49 1.51
N HIS A 204 -10.36 2.24 2.37
CA HIS A 204 -9.78 3.29 3.21
C HIS A 204 -9.09 4.40 2.41
N VAL A 205 -8.47 4.07 1.27
CA VAL A 205 -7.85 5.08 0.39
C VAL A 205 -8.92 5.93 -0.28
N VAL A 206 -10.01 5.30 -0.76
CA VAL A 206 -11.14 5.99 -1.37
C VAL A 206 -11.85 6.87 -0.33
N ASP A 207 -12.09 6.35 0.86
CA ASP A 207 -12.73 7.08 1.96
C ASP A 207 -11.88 8.29 2.38
N ALA A 208 -10.56 8.14 2.46
CA ALA A 208 -9.66 9.25 2.76
C ALA A 208 -9.65 10.31 1.65
N ALA A 209 -9.67 9.89 0.38
CA ALA A 209 -9.75 10.80 -0.76
C ALA A 209 -11.08 11.57 -0.78
N LEU A 210 -12.20 10.89 -0.51
CA LEU A 210 -13.52 11.51 -0.42
C LEU A 210 -13.57 12.55 0.72
N LYS A 211 -13.09 12.19 1.91
CA LYS A 211 -13.03 13.11 3.06
C LYS A 211 -12.17 14.34 2.78
N LEU A 212 -11.02 14.14 2.15
CA LEU A 212 -10.14 15.24 1.74
C LEU A 212 -10.84 16.15 0.73
N PHE A 213 -11.51 15.56 -0.28
CA PHE A 213 -12.25 16.30 -1.27
C PHE A 213 -13.38 17.13 -0.66
N GLN A 214 -14.23 16.54 0.16
CA GLN A 214 -15.35 17.24 0.84
C GLN A 214 -14.87 18.39 1.73
N LYS A 215 -13.64 18.30 2.28
CA LYS A 215 -13.06 19.41 3.04
C LYS A 215 -12.62 20.58 2.15
N MET A 216 -12.13 20.30 0.94
CA MET A 216 -11.66 21.33 0.01
C MET A 216 -12.81 21.92 -0.83
N TYR A 217 -13.79 21.09 -1.18
CA TYR A 217 -14.91 21.41 -2.05
C TYR A 217 -16.20 20.88 -1.41
N PRO A 218 -16.73 21.55 -0.38
CA PRO A 218 -17.89 21.06 0.39
C PRO A 218 -19.18 20.98 -0.43
N ASP A 219 -19.29 21.81 -1.47
CA ASP A 219 -20.50 21.92 -2.29
C ASP A 219 -20.43 21.09 -3.59
N ASP A 220 -19.28 20.46 -3.87
CA ASP A 220 -19.06 19.72 -5.12
C ASP A 220 -19.31 18.21 -4.95
N GLU A 221 -19.76 17.57 -6.03
CA GLU A 221 -19.87 16.11 -6.09
C GLU A 221 -18.49 15.45 -6.31
N PHE A 222 -18.21 14.35 -5.60
CA PHE A 222 -16.99 13.57 -5.79
C PHE A 222 -17.09 12.68 -7.03
N PHE A 223 -16.30 13.00 -8.07
CA PHE A 223 -16.30 12.32 -9.38
C PHE A 223 -17.68 12.30 -10.07
N PRO A 224 -18.22 13.47 -10.45
CA PRO A 224 -19.49 13.53 -11.16
C PRO A 224 -19.39 12.77 -12.48
N LYS A 225 -20.46 12.06 -12.84
CA LYS A 225 -20.53 11.35 -14.12
C LYS A 225 -20.49 12.38 -15.25
N LYS A 226 -19.46 12.33 -16.09
CA LYS A 226 -19.44 13.15 -17.31
C LYS A 226 -20.62 12.74 -18.19
N MET A 227 -21.56 13.65 -18.42
CA MET A 227 -22.53 13.49 -19.49
C MET A 227 -21.75 13.53 -20.81
N PRO A 228 -21.95 12.57 -21.73
CA PRO A 228 -21.36 12.68 -23.06
C PRO A 228 -21.81 14.00 -23.67
N CYS A 229 -20.88 14.76 -24.25
CA CYS A 229 -21.25 15.91 -25.08
C CYS A 229 -22.21 15.41 -26.15
N GLU A 230 -23.50 15.73 -26.02
CA GLU A 230 -24.40 15.71 -27.16
C GLU A 230 -23.86 16.79 -28.10
N VAL A 231 -23.16 16.36 -29.15
CA VAL A 231 -22.85 17.22 -30.28
C VAL A 231 -24.22 17.55 -30.89
N VAL A 232 -24.82 18.64 -30.43
CA VAL A 232 -25.94 19.24 -31.13
C VAL A 232 -25.38 19.69 -32.47
N GLU A 233 -25.89 19.11 -33.55
CA GLU A 233 -25.72 19.63 -34.92
C GLU A 233 -26.31 21.05 -34.94
N ASN A 234 -25.51 22.02 -34.52
CA ASN A 234 -25.47 23.43 -34.86
C ASN A 234 -24.64 24.13 -33.78
N GLY A 235 -23.40 24.45 -34.15
CA GLY A 235 -22.33 24.82 -33.24
C GLY A 235 -22.67 25.92 -32.24
N ALA A 236 -22.69 25.54 -30.97
CA ALA A 236 -22.25 26.36 -29.83
C ALA A 236 -22.21 25.46 -28.58
N CYS A 237 -21.03 24.97 -28.20
CA CYS A 237 -20.80 24.60 -26.81
C CYS A 237 -20.34 25.87 -26.08
N LEU A 238 -21.28 26.57 -25.44
CA LEU A 238 -20.96 27.43 -24.31
C LEU A 238 -20.97 26.54 -23.06
N SER A 239 -19.78 26.16 -22.60
CA SER A 239 -19.61 25.73 -21.22
C SER A 239 -19.37 26.98 -20.38
N GLU A 240 -20.40 27.47 -19.70
CA GLU A 240 -20.27 28.49 -18.66
C GLU A 240 -20.35 27.86 -17.27
N GLY A 241 -19.55 28.42 -16.35
CA GLY A 241 -19.71 28.31 -14.89
C GLY A 241 -18.80 27.32 -14.21
#